data_AF-A0AAP5QIN3-F1
#
_entry.id   AF-A0AAP5QIN3-F1
#
_cell.length_a   1.000
_cell.length_b   1.000
_cell.length_c   1.000
_cell.angle_alpha   90.00
_cell.angle_beta   90.00
_cell.angle_gamma   90.00
#
_symmetry.space_group_name_H-M   'P 1'
#
loop_
_entity.id
_entity.type
_entity.pdbx_description
1 polymer ?
#
loop_
_entity_poly.entity_id
_entity_poly.type
_entity_poly.pdbx_seq_one_letter_code
_entity_poly.pdbx_strand_id
1 'polypeptide(L)'
;MTNELSTEFKYDLVDQSTADFLKQKEVNMREIVGKAYTELGRELKEAQDILAKNGYGCFQEWVESIGFRRQTAYKLIQRHNLIVHNVDERNLLEDLPVSLTYEIAKPSSESTDSKKQAKEAVLNGEVKTLKQYKELEAKLRKAEEDNKNLSYELNQEKKNKTVVEKVIDNTDYKQIDTLKKELEYKNKKYENLSKQKMILEQQLERSDVKVKEYEELTNKLKAVTREQDDLGRQVEATSELSEMVWEIEKVLKGSLAPVKYAKAIRDMSDNQIIMNNLDSVIGHVESWCKEMRKITNKNNIIEVV
;
A
#
# COMPACT_ATOMS: atom_id res chain seq x y z
N MET A 1 -6.80 7.91 -35.36
CA MET A 1 -7.82 8.93 -34.99
C MET A 1 -8.98 8.21 -34.35
N THR A 2 -9.02 8.17 -33.03
CA THR A 2 -10.23 7.81 -32.28
C THR A 2 -10.63 9.06 -31.53
N ASN A 3 -11.61 9.76 -32.11
CA ASN A 3 -12.33 10.84 -31.47
C ASN A 3 -12.92 10.30 -30.15
N GLU A 4 -12.29 10.63 -29.02
CA GLU A 4 -13.01 10.70 -27.76
C GLU A 4 -13.89 11.96 -27.86
N LEU A 5 -15.06 11.80 -28.47
CA LEU A 5 -16.18 12.69 -28.20
C LEU A 5 -16.36 12.62 -26.67
N SER A 6 -15.96 13.69 -25.99
CA SER A 6 -16.36 13.93 -24.61
C SER A 6 -17.88 14.09 -24.63
N THR A 7 -18.62 12.98 -24.57
CA THR A 7 -20.05 12.96 -24.31
C THR A 7 -20.25 13.17 -22.82
N GLU A 8 -19.76 14.32 -22.34
CA GLU A 8 -19.99 14.75 -20.98
C GLU A 8 -21.48 15.12 -20.86
N PHE A 9 -22.16 14.54 -19.88
CA PHE A 9 -23.57 14.81 -19.67
C PHE A 9 -23.74 16.30 -19.34
N LYS A 10 -24.58 17.01 -20.09
CA LYS A 10 -24.85 18.43 -19.85
C LYS A 10 -25.79 18.57 -18.67
N TYR A 11 -25.23 18.84 -17.50
CA TYR A 11 -25.97 19.01 -16.25
C TYR A 11 -26.97 20.18 -16.26
N ASP A 12 -26.76 21.19 -17.12
CA ASP A 12 -27.67 22.32 -17.28
C ASP A 12 -29.02 21.93 -17.93
N LEU A 13 -29.18 20.68 -18.37
CA LEU A 13 -30.44 20.15 -18.92
C LEU A 13 -31.43 19.69 -17.83
N VAL A 14 -31.02 19.62 -16.57
CA VAL A 14 -31.85 19.20 -15.44
C VAL A 14 -31.83 20.26 -14.35
N ASP A 15 -32.77 20.19 -13.39
CA ASP A 15 -32.76 21.07 -12.24
C ASP A 15 -31.55 20.80 -11.33
N GLN A 16 -31.21 21.79 -10.49
CA GLN A 16 -30.04 21.74 -9.62
C GLN A 16 -30.05 20.51 -8.69
N SER A 17 -31.21 20.15 -8.13
CA SER A 17 -31.31 19.01 -7.22
C SER A 17 -31.03 17.70 -7.95
N THR A 18 -31.56 17.55 -9.17
CA THR A 18 -31.29 16.37 -10.01
C THR A 18 -29.82 16.32 -10.45
N ALA A 19 -29.25 17.47 -10.84
CA ALA A 19 -27.83 17.54 -11.22
C ALA A 19 -26.91 17.11 -10.07
N ASP A 20 -27.15 17.59 -8.86
CA ASP A 20 -26.33 17.25 -7.69
C ASP A 20 -26.49 15.78 -7.28
N PHE A 21 -27.70 15.24 -7.38
CA PHE A 21 -27.94 13.80 -7.17
C PHE A 21 -27.16 12.94 -8.16
N LEU A 22 -27.18 13.28 -9.45
CA LEU A 22 -26.46 12.54 -10.49
C LEU A 22 -24.95 12.61 -10.29
N LYS A 23 -24.39 13.78 -9.97
CA LYS A 23 -22.97 13.93 -9.62
C LYS A 23 -22.58 13.06 -8.44
N GLN A 24 -23.42 13.02 -7.40
CA GLN A 24 -23.17 12.14 -6.25
C GLN A 24 -23.18 10.66 -6.65
N LYS A 25 -24.10 10.24 -7.53
CA LYS A 25 -24.11 8.87 -8.05
C LYS A 25 -22.85 8.55 -8.86
N GLU A 26 -22.37 9.48 -9.68
CA GLU A 26 -21.11 9.30 -10.41
C GLU A 26 -19.90 9.14 -9.48
N VAL A 27 -19.82 9.94 -8.42
CA VAL A 27 -18.77 9.81 -7.39
C VAL A 27 -18.84 8.44 -6.72
N ASN A 28 -20.02 8.03 -6.26
CA ASN A 28 -20.20 6.71 -5.62
C ASN A 28 -19.81 5.57 -6.55
N MET A 29 -20.23 5.62 -7.82
CA MET A 29 -19.87 4.61 -8.82
C MET A 29 -18.36 4.55 -9.03
N ARG A 30 -17.69 5.71 -9.09
CA ARG A 30 -16.24 5.79 -9.25
C ARG A 30 -15.50 5.14 -8.08
N GLU A 31 -15.91 5.43 -6.85
CA GLU A 31 -15.33 4.83 -5.65
C GLU A 31 -15.51 3.30 -5.63
N ILE A 32 -16.72 2.82 -5.95
CA ILE A 32 -17.01 1.38 -6.02
C ILE A 32 -16.09 0.71 -7.05
N VAL A 33 -16.01 1.27 -8.25
CA VAL A 33 -15.18 0.72 -9.34
C VAL A 33 -13.70 0.78 -8.99
N GLY A 34 -13.23 1.89 -8.41
CA GLY A 34 -11.85 2.09 -7.99
C GLY A 34 -11.38 1.03 -6.98
N LYS A 35 -12.18 0.79 -5.95
CA LYS A 35 -11.95 -0.27 -4.95
C LYS A 35 -12.03 -1.66 -5.59
N ALA A 36 -13.08 -1.94 -6.36
CA ALA A 36 -13.26 -3.24 -7.01
C ALA A 36 -12.06 -3.60 -7.91
N TYR A 37 -11.50 -2.64 -8.66
CA TYR A 37 -10.30 -2.88 -9.47
C TYR A 37 -9.02 -3.06 -8.65
N THR A 38 -8.90 -2.43 -7.48
CA THR A 38 -7.78 -2.70 -6.55
C THR A 38 -7.84 -4.14 -6.06
N GLU A 39 -9.02 -4.56 -5.62
CA GLU A 39 -9.26 -5.90 -5.08
C GLU A 39 -9.05 -6.97 -6.16
N LEU A 40 -9.62 -6.78 -7.37
CA LEU A 40 -9.37 -7.67 -8.50
C LEU A 40 -7.89 -7.77 -8.86
N GLY A 41 -7.16 -6.65 -8.82
CA GLY A 41 -5.72 -6.63 -9.05
C GLY A 41 -4.94 -7.44 -8.02
N ARG A 42 -5.36 -7.43 -6.74
CA ARG A 42 -4.78 -8.26 -5.68
C ARG A 42 -5.00 -9.75 -5.95
N GLU A 43 -6.24 -10.18 -6.16
CA GLU A 43 -6.56 -11.59 -6.41
C GLU A 43 -5.80 -12.14 -7.63
N LEU A 44 -5.73 -11.35 -8.71
CA LEU A 44 -4.97 -11.71 -9.90
C LEU A 44 -3.46 -11.80 -9.62
N LYS A 45 -2.92 -10.94 -8.76
CA LYS A 45 -1.50 -10.95 -8.40
C LYS A 45 -1.16 -12.17 -7.54
N GLU A 46 -1.99 -12.49 -6.55
CA GLU A 46 -1.82 -13.69 -5.72
C GLU A 46 -1.87 -14.97 -6.55
N ALA A 47 -2.86 -15.08 -7.46
CA ALA A 47 -2.94 -16.20 -8.39
C ALA A 47 -1.70 -16.28 -9.29
N GLN A 48 -1.21 -15.15 -9.82
CA GLN A 48 0.01 -15.10 -10.61
C GLN A 48 1.23 -15.62 -9.82
N ASP A 49 1.39 -15.21 -8.56
CA ASP A 49 2.53 -15.57 -7.72
C ASP A 49 2.52 -17.05 -7.33
N ILE A 50 1.34 -17.63 -7.10
CA ILE A 50 1.19 -19.07 -6.86
C ILE A 50 1.54 -19.85 -8.13
N LEU A 51 0.98 -19.47 -9.28
CA LEU A 51 1.21 -20.19 -10.53
C LEU A 51 2.68 -20.07 -11.00
N ALA A 52 3.34 -18.95 -10.73
CA ALA A 52 4.76 -18.77 -11.03
C ALA A 52 5.67 -19.76 -10.27
N LYS A 53 5.30 -20.18 -9.05
CA LYS A 53 6.06 -21.15 -8.24
C LYS A 53 5.98 -22.58 -8.79
N ASN A 54 4.94 -22.91 -9.55
CA ASN A 54 4.69 -24.27 -10.07
C ASN A 54 5.42 -24.58 -11.40
N GLY A 55 6.41 -23.75 -11.79
CA GLY A 55 7.32 -24.01 -12.92
C GLY A 55 6.71 -23.79 -14.31
N TYR A 56 5.39 -23.89 -14.46
CA TYR A 56 4.68 -23.60 -15.70
C TYR A 56 3.79 -22.37 -15.54
N GLY A 57 4.08 -21.31 -16.31
CA GLY A 57 3.36 -20.04 -16.31
C GLY A 57 1.98 -20.12 -16.98
N CYS A 58 1.08 -20.95 -16.44
CA CYS A 58 -0.31 -21.08 -16.91
C CYS A 58 -1.21 -19.90 -16.48
N PHE A 59 -0.65 -18.86 -15.86
CA PHE A 59 -1.43 -17.68 -15.44
C PHE A 59 -2.22 -17.07 -16.61
N GLN A 60 -1.60 -16.96 -17.80
CA GLN A 60 -2.30 -16.40 -18.96
C GLN A 60 -3.46 -17.28 -19.42
N GLU A 61 -3.26 -18.60 -19.44
CA GLU A 61 -4.29 -19.56 -19.82
C GLU A 61 -5.44 -19.59 -18.82
N TRP A 62 -5.11 -19.52 -17.52
CA TRP A 62 -6.10 -19.46 -16.44
C TRP A 62 -6.92 -18.16 -16.50
N VAL A 63 -6.26 -17.01 -16.69
CA VAL A 63 -6.94 -15.71 -16.84
C VAL A 63 -7.91 -15.73 -18.03
N GLU A 64 -7.52 -16.33 -19.14
CA GLU A 64 -8.40 -16.47 -20.31
C GLU A 64 -9.57 -17.42 -20.07
N SER A 65 -9.36 -18.51 -19.33
CA SER A 65 -10.42 -19.49 -19.03
C SER A 65 -11.52 -18.92 -18.13
N ILE A 66 -11.19 -17.96 -17.25
CA ILE A 66 -12.16 -17.23 -16.42
C ILE A 66 -12.74 -15.99 -17.12
N GLY A 67 -12.45 -15.80 -18.42
CA GLY A 67 -13.05 -14.76 -19.26
C GLY A 67 -12.34 -13.40 -19.25
N PHE A 68 -11.17 -13.28 -18.62
CA PHE A 68 -10.38 -12.04 -18.66
C PHE A 68 -9.50 -11.99 -19.91
N ARG A 69 -9.36 -10.79 -20.49
CA ARG A 69 -8.30 -10.53 -21.46
C ARG A 69 -6.96 -10.42 -20.74
N ARG A 70 -5.91 -11.06 -21.27
CA ARG A 70 -4.53 -11.00 -20.71
C ARG A 70 -4.12 -9.57 -20.36
N GLN A 71 -4.27 -8.64 -21.32
CA GLN A 71 -3.89 -7.24 -21.13
C GLN A 71 -4.63 -6.56 -19.96
N THR A 72 -5.92 -6.87 -19.77
CA THR A 72 -6.70 -6.32 -18.66
C THR A 72 -6.20 -6.84 -17.32
N ALA A 73 -5.94 -8.15 -17.21
CA ALA A 73 -5.41 -8.73 -15.99
C ALA A 73 -4.05 -8.14 -15.60
N TYR A 74 -3.12 -7.99 -16.56
CA TYR A 74 -1.83 -7.36 -16.27
C TYR A 74 -1.97 -5.87 -15.90
N LYS A 75 -2.89 -5.12 -16.51
CA LYS A 75 -3.15 -3.72 -16.11
C LYS A 75 -3.68 -3.61 -14.68
N LEU A 76 -4.58 -4.52 -14.28
CA LEU A 76 -5.10 -4.59 -12.92
C LEU A 76 -4.00 -4.94 -11.92
N ILE A 77 -3.14 -5.92 -12.23
CA ILE A 77 -1.97 -6.27 -11.42
C ILE A 77 -1.00 -5.09 -11.30
N GLN A 78 -0.69 -4.42 -12.41
CA GLN A 78 0.19 -3.25 -12.40
C GLN A 78 -0.37 -2.13 -11.52
N ARG A 79 -1.68 -1.87 -11.62
CA ARG A 79 -2.35 -0.89 -10.76
C ARG A 79 -2.30 -1.31 -9.28
N HIS A 80 -2.53 -2.59 -8.98
CA HIS A 80 -2.40 -3.10 -7.62
C HIS A 80 -0.98 -2.90 -7.08
N ASN A 81 0.04 -3.27 -7.86
CA ASN A 81 1.44 -3.05 -7.48
C ASN A 81 1.72 -1.56 -7.24
N LEU A 82 1.21 -0.66 -8.08
CA LEU A 82 1.35 0.79 -7.87
C LEU A 82 0.79 1.19 -6.48
N ILE A 83 -0.40 0.73 -6.11
CA ILE A 83 -1.02 1.03 -4.81
C ILE A 83 -0.19 0.44 -3.67
N VAL A 84 0.33 -0.77 -3.81
CA VAL A 84 1.19 -1.39 -2.78
C VAL A 84 2.50 -0.64 -2.59
N HIS A 85 3.05 -0.02 -3.64
CA HIS A 85 4.25 0.81 -3.52
C HIS A 85 3.97 2.24 -3.01
N ASN A 86 2.70 2.68 -3.01
CA ASN A 86 2.26 4.03 -2.64
C ASN A 86 1.08 3.90 -1.67
N VAL A 87 1.33 3.26 -0.52
CA VAL A 87 0.28 2.86 0.45
C VAL A 87 -0.40 4.09 1.05
N ASP A 88 0.35 5.14 1.33
CA ASP A 88 -0.15 6.38 1.92
C ASP A 88 -1.10 7.10 0.94
N GLU A 89 -0.85 6.98 -0.37
CA GLU A 89 -1.64 7.55 -1.45
C GLU A 89 -2.74 6.60 -1.95
N ARG A 90 -3.01 5.48 -1.27
CA ARG A 90 -4.01 4.49 -1.71
C ARG A 90 -5.36 5.11 -2.03
N ASN A 91 -5.91 5.93 -1.12
CA ASN A 91 -7.23 6.55 -1.33
C ASN A 91 -7.22 7.49 -2.54
N LEU A 92 -6.15 8.28 -2.70
CA LEU A 92 -5.97 9.14 -3.87
C LEU A 92 -5.98 8.30 -5.16
N LEU A 93 -5.19 7.23 -5.21
CA LEU A 93 -5.09 6.34 -6.37
C LEU A 93 -6.38 5.58 -6.67
N GLU A 94 -7.19 5.28 -5.66
CA GLU A 94 -8.50 4.66 -5.83
C GLU A 94 -9.55 5.61 -6.40
N ASP A 95 -9.46 6.91 -6.06
CA ASP A 95 -10.38 7.95 -6.53
C ASP A 95 -10.04 8.48 -7.94
N LEU A 96 -8.80 8.32 -8.38
CA LEU A 96 -8.36 8.77 -9.69
C LEU A 96 -9.01 7.97 -10.84
N PRO A 97 -9.18 8.60 -12.02
CA PRO A 97 -9.66 7.90 -13.21
C PRO A 97 -8.80 6.68 -13.53
N VAL A 98 -9.47 5.55 -13.81
CA VAL A 98 -8.82 4.26 -14.07
C VAL A 98 -7.83 4.36 -15.24
N SER A 99 -8.17 5.12 -16.28
CA SER A 99 -7.29 5.36 -17.42
C SER A 99 -5.98 6.06 -17.04
N LEU A 100 -6.02 7.02 -16.10
CA LEU A 100 -4.83 7.69 -15.58
C LEU A 100 -4.00 6.73 -14.73
N THR A 101 -4.63 6.00 -13.80
CA THR A 101 -3.92 5.03 -12.95
C THR A 101 -3.24 3.92 -13.75
N TYR A 102 -3.85 3.45 -14.84
CA TYR A 102 -3.21 2.52 -15.76
C TYR A 102 -2.02 3.12 -16.51
N GLU A 103 -2.05 4.41 -16.83
CA GLU A 103 -0.93 5.05 -17.52
C GLU A 103 0.30 5.17 -16.62
N ILE A 104 0.12 5.57 -15.36
CA ILE A 104 1.20 5.72 -14.38
C ILE A 104 1.66 4.40 -13.73
N ALA A 105 0.88 3.33 -13.87
CA ALA A 105 1.23 1.99 -13.41
C ALA A 105 2.08 1.20 -14.43
N LYS A 106 2.20 1.67 -15.67
CA LYS A 106 3.01 1.00 -16.70
C LYS A 106 4.49 0.99 -16.29
N PRO A 107 5.25 -0.09 -16.53
CA PRO A 107 6.69 -0.09 -16.30
C PRO A 107 7.43 1.03 -17.06
N SER A 108 6.90 1.44 -18.22
CA SER A 108 7.45 2.52 -19.02
C SER A 108 7.18 3.92 -18.47
N SER A 109 6.37 4.08 -17.40
CA SER A 109 6.11 5.39 -16.78
C SER A 109 7.32 5.94 -16.03
N GLU A 110 8.39 5.14 -15.87
CA GLU A 110 9.63 5.55 -15.20
C GLU A 110 10.83 5.52 -16.16
N SER A 111 10.60 5.36 -17.47
CA SER A 111 11.67 5.17 -18.45
C SER A 111 12.51 6.42 -18.74
N THR A 112 11.97 7.60 -18.44
CA THR A 112 12.63 8.91 -18.66
C THR A 112 12.35 9.82 -17.47
N ASP A 113 13.23 10.79 -17.23
CA ASP A 113 13.06 11.73 -16.11
C ASP A 113 11.77 12.55 -16.25
N SER A 114 11.43 12.94 -17.48
CA SER A 114 10.15 13.58 -17.82
C SER A 114 8.91 12.77 -17.39
N LYS A 115 8.93 11.45 -17.51
CA LYS A 115 7.79 10.60 -17.10
C LYS A 115 7.75 10.37 -15.59
N LYS A 116 8.91 10.24 -14.94
CA LYS A 116 9.01 10.16 -13.47
C LYS A 116 8.40 11.41 -12.83
N GLN A 117 8.81 12.58 -13.30
CA GLN A 117 8.26 13.87 -12.85
C GLN A 117 6.75 13.97 -13.10
N ALA A 118 6.26 13.53 -14.26
CA ALA A 118 4.82 13.53 -14.54
C ALA A 118 4.04 12.57 -13.63
N LYS A 119 4.61 11.41 -13.28
CA LYS A 119 4.03 10.45 -12.33
C LYS A 119 4.01 11.01 -10.91
N GLU A 120 5.10 11.63 -10.45
CA GLU A 120 5.17 12.31 -9.15
C GLU A 120 4.11 13.40 -9.01
N ALA A 121 3.87 14.21 -10.06
CA ALA A 121 2.81 15.21 -10.05
C ALA A 121 1.40 14.61 -9.87
N VAL A 122 1.17 13.38 -10.34
CA VAL A 122 -0.10 12.66 -10.09
C VAL A 122 -0.17 12.18 -8.64
N LEU A 123 0.92 11.62 -8.10
CA LEU A 123 0.99 11.14 -6.72
C LEU A 123 0.86 12.29 -5.70
N ASN A 124 1.35 13.48 -6.05
CA ASN A 124 1.17 14.70 -5.26
C ASN A 124 -0.24 15.32 -5.40
N GLY A 125 -1.11 14.75 -6.25
CA GLY A 125 -2.48 15.23 -6.46
C GLY A 125 -2.61 16.48 -7.33
N GLU A 126 -1.52 16.94 -7.95
CA GLU A 126 -1.48 18.11 -8.85
C GLU A 126 -2.17 17.81 -10.19
N VAL A 127 -2.07 16.55 -10.64
CA VAL A 127 -2.63 16.08 -11.90
C VAL A 127 -3.69 15.01 -11.63
N LYS A 128 -4.94 15.31 -12.01
CA LYS A 128 -6.09 14.41 -11.74
C LYS A 128 -6.70 13.78 -12.98
N THR A 129 -6.26 14.19 -14.18
CA THR A 129 -6.81 13.72 -15.45
C THR A 129 -5.72 13.22 -16.39
N LEU A 130 -6.07 12.25 -17.24
CA LEU A 130 -5.15 11.73 -18.26
C LEU A 130 -4.70 12.81 -19.25
N LYS A 131 -5.57 13.76 -19.57
CA LYS A 131 -5.24 14.88 -20.46
C LYS A 131 -4.16 15.77 -19.86
N GLN A 132 -4.34 16.22 -18.62
CA GLN A 132 -3.33 17.03 -17.91
C GLN A 132 -2.01 16.28 -17.78
N TYR A 133 -2.06 14.97 -17.49
CA TYR A 133 -0.88 14.13 -17.44
C TYR A 133 -0.12 14.11 -18.78
N LYS A 134 -0.82 13.90 -19.90
CA LYS A 134 -0.19 13.87 -21.23
C LYS A 134 0.38 15.22 -21.65
N GLU A 135 -0.29 16.31 -21.32
CA GLU A 135 0.20 17.66 -21.58
C GLU A 135 1.46 17.97 -20.76
N LEU A 136 1.49 17.57 -19.48
CA LEU A 136 2.64 17.74 -18.60
C LEU A 136 3.83 16.89 -19.10
N GLU A 137 3.60 15.61 -19.38
CA GLU A 137 4.60 14.69 -19.94
C GLU A 137 5.23 15.27 -21.22
N ALA A 138 4.41 15.82 -22.12
CA ALA A 138 4.89 16.43 -23.36
C ALA A 138 5.73 17.71 -23.13
N LYS A 139 5.32 18.57 -22.18
CA LYS A 139 6.08 19.77 -21.81
C LYS A 139 7.44 19.42 -21.22
N LEU A 140 7.47 18.46 -20.30
CA LEU A 140 8.71 18.01 -19.66
C LEU A 140 9.64 17.35 -20.66
N ARG A 141 9.12 16.50 -21.55
CA ARG A 141 9.91 15.89 -22.62
C ARG A 141 10.54 16.94 -23.53
N LYS A 142 9.79 17.98 -23.91
CA LYS A 142 10.32 19.07 -24.75
C LYS A 142 11.45 19.83 -24.02
N ALA A 143 11.26 20.15 -22.75
CA ALA A 143 12.30 20.81 -21.95
C ALA A 143 13.56 19.94 -21.80
N GLU A 144 13.40 18.62 -21.68
CA GLU A 144 14.50 17.66 -21.63
C GLU A 144 15.28 17.62 -22.96
N GLU A 145 14.58 17.64 -24.10
CA GLU A 145 15.16 17.69 -25.44
C GLU A 145 15.88 19.03 -25.70
N ASP A 146 15.27 20.15 -25.33
CA ASP A 146 15.86 21.48 -25.48
C ASP A 146 17.16 21.61 -24.65
N ASN A 147 17.18 21.08 -23.42
CA ASN A 147 18.38 21.04 -22.59
C ASN A 147 19.49 20.17 -23.20
N LYS A 148 19.14 19.01 -23.78
CA LYS A 148 20.11 18.15 -24.47
C LYS A 148 20.70 18.85 -25.69
N ASN A 149 19.87 19.55 -26.48
CA ASN A 149 20.31 20.31 -27.64
C ASN A 149 21.22 21.47 -27.25
N LEU A 150 20.84 22.27 -26.24
CA LEU A 150 21.69 23.35 -25.72
C LEU A 150 23.03 22.83 -25.19
N SER A 151 23.02 21.70 -24.48
CA SER A 151 24.25 21.06 -24.02
C SER A 151 25.12 20.59 -25.19
N TYR A 152 24.51 20.10 -26.26
CA TYR A 152 25.23 19.68 -27.46
C TYR A 152 25.83 20.89 -28.20
N GLU A 153 25.04 21.93 -28.45
CA GLU A 153 25.49 23.18 -29.08
C GLU A 153 26.65 23.81 -28.30
N LEU A 154 26.53 23.90 -26.98
CA LEU A 154 27.61 24.41 -26.12
C LEU A 154 28.90 23.59 -26.25
N ASN A 155 28.78 22.27 -26.36
CA ASN A 155 29.94 21.38 -26.54
C ASN A 155 30.55 21.50 -27.94
N GLN A 156 29.73 21.73 -28.97
CA GLN A 156 30.21 21.95 -30.34
C GLN A 156 30.86 23.33 -30.49
N GLU A 157 30.31 24.38 -29.88
CA GLU A 157 30.93 25.71 -29.86
C GLU A 157 32.28 25.70 -29.14
N LYS A 158 32.40 24.93 -28.04
CA LYS A 158 33.69 24.68 -27.37
C LYS A 158 34.70 23.97 -28.27
N LYS A 159 34.25 23.09 -29.17
CA LYS A 159 35.12 22.36 -30.12
C LYS A 159 35.47 23.17 -31.37
N ASN A 160 34.58 24.03 -31.84
CA ASN A 160 34.77 24.86 -33.05
C ASN A 160 35.59 26.13 -32.80
N LYS A 161 35.95 26.44 -31.55
CA LYS A 161 37.02 27.41 -31.25
C LYS A 161 38.39 26.82 -31.61
N THR A 162 38.67 26.73 -32.91
CA THR A 162 40.02 26.50 -33.44
C THR A 162 40.68 27.85 -33.65
N VAL A 163 41.73 28.11 -32.86
CA VAL A 163 42.65 29.23 -32.98
C VAL A 163 43.25 29.23 -34.39
N VAL A 164 42.93 30.23 -35.21
CA VAL A 164 43.68 30.52 -36.44
C VAL A 164 44.91 31.31 -36.02
N GLU A 165 46.02 30.62 -35.77
CA GLU A 165 47.31 31.27 -35.55
C GLU A 165 47.94 31.57 -36.92
N LYS A 166 47.57 32.73 -37.49
CA LYS A 166 48.56 33.49 -38.26
C LYS A 166 49.51 34.08 -37.23
N VAL A 167 50.77 33.65 -37.26
CA VAL A 167 51.84 34.27 -36.48
C VAL A 167 51.98 35.72 -36.97
N ILE A 168 51.31 36.63 -36.27
CA ILE A 168 51.80 37.97 -36.00
C ILE A 168 52.16 37.90 -34.53
N ASP A 169 53.46 37.93 -34.24
CA ASP A 169 53.95 38.04 -32.86
C ASP A 169 53.50 39.39 -32.27
N ASN A 170 52.37 39.33 -31.58
CA ASN A 170 51.92 40.30 -30.59
C ASN A 170 51.57 39.52 -29.30
N THR A 171 52.31 38.45 -29.00
CA THR A 171 52.01 37.63 -27.82
C THR A 171 52.35 38.43 -26.57
N ASP A 172 51.33 39.01 -25.94
CA ASP A 172 51.46 39.56 -24.59
C ASP A 172 51.61 38.38 -23.62
N TYR A 173 52.85 37.96 -23.42
CA TYR A 173 53.25 36.88 -22.50
C TYR A 173 52.62 37.04 -21.10
N LYS A 174 52.23 38.27 -20.71
CA LYS A 174 51.51 38.54 -19.46
C LYS A 174 50.10 37.94 -19.45
N GLN A 175 49.34 37.98 -20.54
CA GLN A 175 48.00 37.41 -20.59
C GLN A 175 48.03 35.87 -20.54
N ILE A 176 48.99 35.24 -21.21
CA ILE A 176 49.15 33.78 -21.17
C ILE A 176 49.57 33.31 -19.77
N ASP A 177 50.48 34.03 -19.11
CA ASP A 177 50.87 33.72 -17.73
C ASP A 177 49.69 33.89 -16.76
N THR A 178 48.88 34.93 -16.97
CA THR A 178 47.66 35.17 -16.17
C THR A 178 46.63 34.05 -16.36
N LEU A 179 46.38 33.63 -17.61
CA LEU A 179 45.46 32.53 -17.92
C LEU A 179 45.96 31.18 -17.40
N LYS A 180 47.28 30.93 -17.43
CA LYS A 180 47.87 29.73 -16.81
C LYS A 180 47.64 29.70 -15.30
N LYS A 181 47.86 30.83 -14.62
CA LYS A 181 47.59 30.95 -13.18
C LYS A 181 46.11 30.75 -12.85
N GLU A 182 45.21 31.31 -13.67
CA GLU A 182 43.76 31.08 -13.50
C GLU A 182 43.36 29.62 -13.74
N LEU A 183 43.94 28.96 -14.75
CA LEU A 183 43.68 27.55 -15.04
C LEU A 183 44.17 26.65 -13.90
N GLU A 184 45.36 26.93 -13.37
CA GLU A 184 45.93 26.22 -12.22
C GLU A 184 45.09 26.41 -10.97
N TYR A 185 44.61 27.64 -10.72
CA TYR A 185 43.68 27.94 -9.64
C TYR A 185 42.35 27.19 -9.80
N LYS A 186 41.76 27.20 -11.00
CA LYS A 186 40.51 26.47 -11.30
C LYS A 186 40.69 24.96 -11.14
N ASN A 187 41.82 24.40 -11.57
CA ASN A 187 42.12 22.98 -11.41
C ASN A 187 42.24 22.60 -9.93
N LYS A 188 42.94 23.40 -9.11
CA LYS A 188 42.98 23.20 -7.65
C LYS A 188 41.59 23.26 -7.03
N LYS A 189 40.75 24.20 -7.45
CA LYS A 189 39.36 24.32 -6.97
C LYS A 189 38.53 23.10 -7.36
N TYR A 190 38.68 22.60 -8.59
CA TYR A 190 38.01 21.39 -9.07
C TYR A 190 38.43 20.15 -8.28
N GLU A 191 39.73 19.98 -8.03
CA GLU A 191 40.27 18.87 -7.24
C GLU A 191 39.68 18.87 -5.82
N ASN A 192 39.61 20.04 -5.17
CA ASN A 192 39.00 20.18 -3.85
C ASN A 192 37.50 19.86 -3.86
N LEU A 193 36.77 20.34 -4.88
CA LEU A 193 35.34 20.07 -5.02
C LEU A 193 35.07 18.57 -5.25
N SER A 194 35.93 17.90 -6.04
CA SER A 194 35.86 16.45 -6.26
C SER A 194 36.08 15.67 -4.96
N LYS A 195 37.03 16.10 -4.10
CA LYS A 195 37.24 15.50 -2.78
C LYS A 195 36.03 15.68 -1.87
N GLN A 196 35.44 16.87 -1.85
CA GLN A 196 34.22 17.14 -1.07
C GLN A 196 33.04 16.30 -1.55
N LYS A 197 32.85 16.17 -2.86
CA LYS A 197 31.80 15.32 -3.46
C LYS A 197 31.95 13.86 -3.03
N MET A 198 33.17 13.32 -3.07
CA MET A 198 33.43 11.94 -2.64
C MET A 198 33.10 11.72 -1.16
N ILE A 199 33.41 12.68 -0.29
CA ILE A 199 33.07 12.60 1.15
C ILE A 199 31.54 12.63 1.34
N LEU A 200 30.83 13.49 0.61
CA LEU A 200 29.37 13.57 0.68
C LEU A 200 28.70 12.28 0.18
N GLU A 201 29.19 11.69 -0.90
CA GLU A 201 28.71 10.40 -1.41
C GLU A 201 28.90 9.28 -0.38
N GLN A 202 30.07 9.21 0.28
CA GLN A 202 30.30 8.25 1.36
C GLN A 202 29.39 8.49 2.58
N GLN A 203 29.09 9.75 2.91
CA GLN A 203 28.16 10.08 3.99
C GLN A 203 26.73 9.69 3.64
N LEU A 204 26.31 9.86 2.39
CA LEU A 204 25.01 9.46 1.88
C LEU A 204 24.84 7.94 1.95
N GLU A 205 25.84 7.19 1.48
CA GLU A 205 25.83 5.72 1.54
C GLU A 205 25.75 5.21 2.99
N ARG A 206 26.50 5.83 3.91
CA ARG A 206 26.40 5.53 5.36
C ARG A 206 25.03 5.91 5.94
N SER A 207 24.39 6.95 5.41
CA SER A 207 23.04 7.34 5.82
C SER A 207 22.00 6.32 5.34
N ASP A 208 22.10 5.85 4.11
CA ASP A 208 21.20 4.83 3.54
C ASP A 208 21.27 3.51 4.32
N VAL A 209 22.48 3.10 4.73
CA VAL A 209 22.65 1.93 5.61
C VAL A 209 21.93 2.13 6.95
N LYS A 210 22.05 3.31 7.57
CA LYS A 210 21.34 3.61 8.82
C LYS A 210 19.83 3.61 8.65
N VAL A 211 19.30 4.14 7.54
CA VAL A 211 17.86 4.11 7.27
C VAL A 211 17.34 2.67 7.22
N LYS A 212 18.05 1.77 6.53
CA LYS A 212 17.71 0.34 6.51
C LYS A 212 17.74 -0.29 7.90
N GLU A 213 18.75 0.02 8.72
CA GLU A 213 18.82 -0.45 10.10
C GLU A 213 17.64 0.06 10.96
N TYR A 214 17.23 1.32 10.78
CA TYR A 214 16.06 1.90 11.45
C TYR A 214 14.74 1.25 11.01
N GLU A 215 14.57 0.96 9.73
CA GLU A 215 13.39 0.25 9.20
C GLU A 215 13.30 -1.16 9.77
N GLU A 216 14.41 -1.91 9.80
CA GLU A 216 14.47 -3.23 10.41
C GLU A 216 14.14 -3.19 11.91
N LEU A 217 14.70 -2.23 12.64
CA LEU A 217 14.42 -2.05 14.07
C LEU A 217 12.94 -1.69 14.30
N THR A 218 12.37 -0.84 13.45
CA THR A 218 10.95 -0.44 13.50
C THR A 218 10.03 -1.63 13.24
N ASN A 219 10.37 -2.49 12.27
CA ASN A 219 9.61 -3.69 11.97
C ASN A 219 9.66 -4.70 13.12
N LYS A 220 10.84 -4.89 13.73
CA LYS A 220 10.99 -5.72 14.93
C LYS A 220 10.17 -5.17 16.11
N LEU A 221 10.21 -3.86 16.35
CA LEU A 221 9.39 -3.22 17.39
C LEU A 221 7.89 -3.42 17.14
N LYS A 222 7.41 -3.20 15.91
CA LYS A 222 6.00 -3.44 15.56
C LYS A 222 5.57 -4.91 15.78
N ALA A 223 6.45 -5.86 15.50
CA ALA A 223 6.18 -7.28 15.76
C ALA A 223 6.09 -7.57 17.27
N VAL A 224 7.06 -7.09 18.06
CA VAL A 224 7.08 -7.25 19.52
C VAL A 224 5.88 -6.60 20.19
N THR A 225 5.47 -5.40 19.75
CA THR A 225 4.27 -4.73 20.29
C THR A 225 2.99 -5.52 19.99
N ARG A 226 2.85 -6.10 18.79
CA ARG A 226 1.69 -6.96 18.47
C ARG A 226 1.65 -8.22 19.33
N GLU A 227 2.79 -8.87 19.54
CA GLU A 227 2.88 -10.03 20.43
C GLU A 227 2.52 -9.66 21.88
N GLN A 228 2.94 -8.48 22.35
CA GLN A 228 2.62 -8.00 23.70
C GLN A 228 1.12 -7.68 23.85
N ASP A 229 0.49 -7.08 22.83
CA ASP A 229 -0.95 -6.81 22.80
C ASP A 229 -1.77 -8.12 22.74
N ASP A 230 -1.32 -9.10 21.97
CA ASP A 230 -1.94 -10.43 21.91
C ASP A 230 -1.83 -11.17 23.25
N LEU A 231 -0.65 -11.14 23.89
CA LEU A 231 -0.45 -11.70 25.22
C LEU A 231 -1.28 -10.97 26.27
N GLY A 232 -1.39 -9.64 26.20
CA GLY A 232 -2.24 -8.85 27.09
C GLY A 232 -3.71 -9.29 27.03
N ARG A 233 -4.25 -9.43 25.81
CA ARG A 233 -5.62 -9.92 25.60
C ARG A 233 -5.82 -11.35 26.11
N GLN A 234 -4.83 -12.22 25.94
CA GLN A 234 -4.89 -13.59 26.46
C GLN A 234 -4.85 -13.64 27.99
N VAL A 235 -4.04 -12.81 28.63
CA VAL A 235 -3.96 -12.71 30.09
C VAL A 235 -5.27 -12.18 30.69
N GLU A 236 -5.85 -11.14 30.08
CA GLU A 236 -7.14 -10.59 30.50
C GLU A 236 -8.27 -11.62 30.38
N ALA A 237 -8.39 -12.27 29.21
CA ALA A 237 -9.37 -13.33 29.01
C ALA A 237 -9.18 -14.53 29.95
N THR A 238 -7.93 -14.89 30.27
CA THR A 238 -7.64 -15.98 31.22
C THR A 238 -8.01 -15.59 32.66
N SER A 239 -7.80 -14.33 33.04
CA SER A 239 -8.21 -13.79 34.34
C SER A 239 -9.74 -13.81 34.48
N GLU A 240 -10.45 -13.26 33.50
CA GLU A 240 -11.91 -13.23 33.47
C GLU A 240 -12.51 -14.65 33.56
N LEU A 241 -11.98 -15.59 32.78
CA LEU A 241 -12.42 -16.99 32.84
C LEU A 241 -12.16 -17.63 34.21
N SER A 242 -11.02 -17.33 34.83
CA SER A 242 -10.69 -17.86 36.16
C SER A 242 -11.65 -17.35 37.23
N GLU A 243 -12.02 -16.06 37.18
CA GLU A 243 -13.04 -15.48 38.05
C GLU A 243 -14.42 -16.11 37.83
N MET A 244 -14.83 -16.31 36.57
CA MET A 244 -16.09 -16.97 36.24
C MET A 244 -16.14 -18.42 36.75
N VAL A 245 -15.04 -19.18 36.60
CA VAL A 245 -14.92 -20.55 37.11
C VAL A 245 -15.10 -20.57 38.63
N TRP A 246 -14.48 -19.61 39.34
CA TRP A 246 -14.60 -19.50 40.78
C TRP A 246 -16.03 -19.20 41.24
N GLU A 247 -16.73 -18.27 40.58
CA GLU A 247 -18.15 -17.98 40.90
C GLU A 247 -19.07 -19.18 40.61
N ILE A 248 -18.84 -19.91 39.52
CA ILE A 248 -19.58 -21.16 39.24
C ILE A 248 -19.32 -22.18 40.35
N GLU A 249 -18.06 -22.36 40.76
CA GLU A 249 -17.69 -23.31 41.82
C GLU A 249 -18.36 -22.96 43.16
N LYS A 250 -18.42 -21.67 43.49
CA LYS A 250 -19.11 -21.15 44.68
C LYS A 250 -20.60 -21.43 44.65
N VAL A 251 -21.28 -21.23 43.50
CA VAL A 251 -22.70 -21.56 43.34
C VAL A 251 -22.94 -23.07 43.48
N LEU A 252 -22.09 -23.90 42.86
CA LEU A 252 -22.19 -25.35 42.93
C LEU A 252 -22.04 -25.87 44.37
N LYS A 253 -21.00 -25.42 45.08
CA LYS A 253 -20.72 -25.87 46.46
C LYS A 253 -21.66 -25.26 47.48
N GLY A 254 -21.97 -23.97 47.35
CA GLY A 254 -22.72 -23.21 48.35
C GLY A 254 -24.23 -23.35 48.22
N SER A 255 -24.76 -23.35 46.99
CA SER A 255 -26.20 -23.30 46.75
C SER A 255 -26.77 -24.63 46.26
N LEU A 256 -26.11 -25.31 45.32
CA LEU A 256 -26.67 -26.54 44.73
C LEU A 256 -26.38 -27.79 45.57
N ALA A 257 -25.16 -27.97 46.08
CA ALA A 257 -24.80 -29.16 46.83
C ALA A 257 -25.68 -29.43 48.08
N PRO A 258 -26.08 -28.43 48.89
CA PRO A 258 -26.96 -28.64 50.03
C PRO A 258 -28.36 -29.12 49.65
N VAL A 259 -28.89 -28.68 48.50
CA VAL A 259 -30.23 -29.05 48.02
C VAL A 259 -30.35 -30.56 47.89
N LYS A 260 -29.32 -31.23 47.37
CA LYS A 260 -29.29 -32.69 47.21
C LYS A 260 -29.61 -33.47 48.49
N TYR A 261 -29.27 -32.92 49.66
CA TYR A 261 -29.46 -33.57 50.96
C TYR A 261 -30.54 -32.89 51.82
N ALA A 262 -31.26 -31.93 51.26
CA ALA A 262 -32.27 -31.18 51.99
C ALA A 262 -33.39 -32.13 52.47
N LYS A 263 -33.66 -32.10 53.78
CA LYS A 263 -34.70 -32.94 54.40
C LYS A 263 -36.08 -32.72 53.74
N ALA A 264 -36.38 -31.49 53.33
CA ALA A 264 -37.62 -31.13 52.65
C ALA A 264 -37.88 -31.95 51.36
N ILE A 265 -36.84 -32.39 50.64
CA ILE A 265 -37.01 -33.24 49.44
C ILE A 265 -37.55 -34.63 49.84
N ARG A 266 -37.09 -35.17 50.97
CA ARG A 266 -37.59 -36.45 51.49
C ARG A 266 -38.99 -36.31 52.06
N ASP A 267 -39.25 -35.22 52.78
CA ASP A 267 -40.52 -34.99 53.45
C ASP A 267 -41.66 -34.65 52.45
N MET A 268 -41.32 -34.16 51.25
CA MET A 268 -42.27 -33.77 50.19
C MET A 268 -42.20 -34.67 48.95
N SER A 269 -41.62 -35.86 49.04
CA SER A 269 -41.43 -36.77 47.88
C SER A 269 -42.72 -37.12 47.17
N ASP A 270 -43.84 -37.16 47.91
CA ASP A 270 -45.16 -37.54 47.38
C ASP A 270 -45.90 -36.34 46.78
N ASN A 271 -45.36 -35.12 46.90
CA ASN A 271 -45.95 -33.92 46.31
C ASN A 271 -45.50 -33.76 44.85
N GLN A 272 -46.32 -34.27 43.92
CA GLN A 272 -46.03 -34.26 42.49
C GLN A 272 -45.76 -32.85 41.92
N ILE A 273 -46.42 -31.81 42.44
CA ILE A 273 -46.25 -30.43 41.94
C ILE A 273 -44.85 -29.92 42.29
N ILE A 274 -44.42 -30.09 43.53
CA ILE A 274 -43.09 -29.66 43.99
C ILE A 274 -42.00 -30.47 43.28
N MET A 275 -42.20 -31.79 43.14
CA MET A 275 -41.22 -32.65 42.47
C MET A 275 -41.10 -32.36 40.97
N ASN A 276 -42.20 -32.08 40.26
CA ASN A 276 -42.16 -31.67 38.85
C ASN A 276 -41.44 -30.32 38.67
N ASN A 277 -41.66 -29.36 39.58
CA ASN A 277 -40.96 -28.08 39.54
C ASN A 277 -39.45 -28.25 39.77
N LEU A 278 -39.07 -29.11 40.72
CA LEU A 278 -37.67 -29.44 40.97
C LEU A 278 -37.03 -30.12 39.74
N ASP A 279 -37.73 -31.08 39.13
CA ASP A 279 -37.27 -31.76 37.91
C ASP A 279 -37.08 -30.79 36.74
N SER A 280 -37.99 -29.82 36.56
CA SER A 280 -37.85 -28.76 35.56
C SER A 280 -36.58 -27.93 35.77
N VAL A 281 -36.28 -27.53 37.01
CA VAL A 281 -35.05 -26.77 37.34
C VAL A 281 -33.80 -27.61 37.09
N ILE A 282 -33.82 -28.91 37.44
CA ILE A 282 -32.73 -29.84 37.12
C ILE A 282 -32.51 -29.90 35.61
N GLY A 283 -33.59 -30.03 34.82
CA GLY A 283 -33.52 -30.02 33.36
C GLY A 283 -32.88 -28.75 32.78
N HIS A 284 -33.17 -27.57 33.35
CA HIS A 284 -32.51 -26.32 32.95
C HIS A 284 -31.00 -26.34 33.22
N VAL A 285 -30.58 -26.82 34.40
CA VAL A 285 -29.16 -26.96 34.77
C VAL A 285 -28.45 -27.97 33.86
N GLU A 286 -29.10 -29.08 33.52
CA GLU A 286 -28.57 -30.08 32.60
C GLU A 286 -28.41 -29.53 31.17
N SER A 287 -29.38 -28.76 30.69
CA SER A 287 -29.30 -28.10 29.37
C SER A 287 -28.13 -27.15 29.31
N TRP A 288 -28.00 -26.28 30.31
CA TRP A 288 -26.87 -25.35 30.42
C TRP A 288 -25.52 -26.10 30.45
N CYS A 289 -25.41 -27.18 31.22
CA CYS A 289 -24.21 -28.01 31.24
C CYS A 289 -23.85 -28.60 29.86
N LYS A 290 -24.87 -29.05 29.09
CA LYS A 290 -24.67 -29.58 27.73
C LYS A 290 -24.19 -28.48 26.77
N GLU A 291 -24.73 -27.28 26.89
CA GLU A 291 -24.30 -26.12 26.08
C GLU A 291 -22.86 -25.70 26.39
N MET A 292 -22.51 -25.58 27.68
CA MET A 292 -21.15 -25.26 28.10
C MET A 292 -20.12 -26.27 27.59
N ARG A 293 -20.44 -27.58 27.63
CA ARG A 293 -19.57 -28.63 27.07
C ARG A 293 -19.36 -28.52 25.55
N LYS A 294 -20.36 -28.03 24.80
CA LYS A 294 -20.20 -27.78 23.36
C LYS A 294 -19.21 -26.65 23.09
N ILE A 295 -19.17 -25.63 23.96
CA ILE A 295 -18.23 -24.51 23.84
C ILE A 295 -16.80 -24.98 24.15
N THR A 296 -16.60 -25.74 25.22
CA THR A 296 -15.26 -26.24 25.59
C THR A 296 -14.70 -27.26 24.58
N ASN A 297 -15.56 -28.09 23.96
CA ASN A 297 -15.11 -29.11 23.01
C ASN A 297 -14.79 -28.56 21.61
N LYS A 298 -15.31 -27.39 21.21
CA LYS A 298 -14.98 -26.76 19.93
C LYS A 298 -13.54 -26.26 19.87
N ASN A 299 -12.93 -25.94 21.01
CA ASN A 299 -11.55 -25.41 21.07
C ASN A 299 -10.46 -26.51 21.02
N ASN A 300 -10.82 -27.80 20.97
CA ASN A 300 -9.87 -28.90 20.80
C ASN A 300 -9.66 -29.35 19.34
N ILE A 301 -10.24 -28.65 18.36
CA ILE A 301 -10.00 -28.90 16.92
C ILE A 301 -9.08 -27.80 16.38
N ILE A 302 -7.86 -27.74 16.88
CA ILE A 302 -6.72 -27.20 16.14
C ILE A 302 -5.63 -28.27 16.24
N GLU A 303 -5.79 -29.34 15.45
CA GLU A 303 -4.63 -30.15 15.08
C GLU A 303 -3.82 -29.32 14.08
N VAL A 304 -2.65 -28.91 14.56
CA VAL A 304 -1.54 -28.39 13.77
C VAL A 304 -1.14 -29.47 12.76
N VAL A 305 -1.30 -29.18 11.47
CA VAL A 305 -0.50 -29.74 10.37
C VAL A 305 -0.13 -28.60 9.43
#